data_AF-A0A7Y9SLN7-F1
#
_entry.id   AF-A0A7Y9SLN7-F1
#
_cell.length_a   1.000
_cell.length_b   1.000
_cell.length_c   1.000
_cell.angle_alpha   90.00
_cell.angle_beta   90.00
_cell.angle_gamma   90.00
#
_symmetry.space_group_name_H-M   'P 1'
#
loop_
_entity.id
_entity.type
_entity.pdbx_description
1 polymer ?
#
loop_
_entity_poly.entity_id
_entity_poly.type
_entity_poly.pdbx_seq_one_letter_code
_entity_poly.pdbx_strand_id
1 'polypeptide(L)'
;MTARPAVSPIDPAQLRVADILLQLGRGPVSELIAWCGDSIYSHAAIVADQGDLIEAAAKGVRRYPLQQRLADTGNYLLIDAYRPLSYAGVALDDADRASVLAKAQSLLGVPYPLDSLATLGVLVAIRGKWPQHWLARIVVREALDHLVRDNPSHMVCSEVVYRALAECDAQPSERLAPQIVLSGPTHLPFPDMDWKALWEEVWQLLHPQRQQALGDVAQRLAAVEGAPAGMLAASLTAVGDDELAARANAVRAGLGLEPLPVTTQAEDDGSLLVEAAADATPTPLPHPNPKLVMPLDLANSPSHVVLGRLLQAEDAPA
;
A
#
# COMPACT_ATOMS: atom_id res chain seq x y z
N MET A 1 18.47 -6.61 4.05
CA MET A 1 18.22 -5.34 4.76
C MET A 1 19.47 -4.47 4.70
N THR A 2 19.58 -3.56 3.75
CA THR A 2 20.43 -2.38 3.97
C THR A 2 19.65 -1.50 4.94
N ALA A 3 20.10 -1.44 6.19
CA ALA A 3 19.49 -0.60 7.21
C ALA A 3 19.43 0.84 6.68
N ARG A 4 18.22 1.35 6.44
CA ARG A 4 18.04 2.78 6.23
C ARG A 4 18.54 3.49 7.49
N PRO A 5 19.22 4.63 7.37
CA PRO A 5 19.73 5.36 8.53
C PRO A 5 18.57 5.66 9.50
N ALA A 6 18.84 5.54 10.80
CA ALA A 6 17.88 5.85 11.85
C ALA A 6 17.24 7.22 11.59
N VAL A 7 15.92 7.24 11.42
CA VAL A 7 15.17 8.46 11.22
C VAL A 7 15.12 9.21 12.56
N SER A 8 15.66 10.42 12.60
CA SER A 8 15.70 11.21 13.83
C SER A 8 14.29 11.68 14.22
N PRO A 9 13.95 11.71 15.53
CA PRO A 9 12.68 12.29 15.98
C PRO A 9 12.57 13.77 15.60
N ILE A 10 11.36 14.24 15.30
CA ILE A 10 11.06 15.65 15.06
C ILE A 10 9.86 16.13 15.88
N ASP A 11 9.81 17.45 16.09
CA ASP A 11 8.65 18.11 16.68
C ASP A 11 7.52 18.26 15.64
N PRO A 12 6.29 17.80 15.92
CA PRO A 12 5.13 18.03 15.06
C PRO A 12 4.91 19.50 14.64
N ALA A 13 5.35 20.47 15.44
CA ALA A 13 5.29 21.90 15.11
C ALA A 13 6.13 22.28 13.88
N GLN A 14 7.05 21.42 13.42
CA GLN A 14 7.85 21.63 12.22
C GLN A 14 7.11 21.28 10.92
N LEU A 15 5.97 20.59 11.03
CA LEU A 15 5.15 20.20 9.89
C LEU A 15 4.50 21.43 9.26
N ARG A 16 4.31 21.35 7.95
CA ARG A 16 3.67 22.36 7.12
C ARG A 16 2.60 21.72 6.28
N VAL A 17 1.65 22.54 5.83
CA VAL A 17 0.69 22.13 4.79
C VAL A 17 1.45 21.51 3.61
N ALA A 18 0.88 20.43 3.09
CA ALA A 18 1.41 19.57 2.03
C ALA A 18 2.60 18.68 2.40
N ASP A 19 3.12 18.72 3.63
CA ASP A 19 4.01 17.64 4.09
C ASP A 19 3.23 16.31 4.09
N ILE A 20 3.92 15.18 3.88
CA ILE A 20 3.29 13.86 3.80
C ILE A 20 3.72 13.02 5.00
N LEU A 21 2.79 12.23 5.52
CA LEU A 21 3.04 11.28 6.60
C LEU A 21 2.92 9.87 6.05
N LEU A 22 3.98 9.08 6.21
CA LEU A 22 4.01 7.65 5.88
C LEU A 22 4.00 6.85 7.18
N GLN A 23 3.14 5.83 7.23
CA GLN A 23 2.73 5.25 8.50
C GLN A 23 2.67 3.73 8.41
N LEU A 24 2.99 3.07 9.51
CA LEU A 24 2.70 1.65 9.70
C LEU A 24 1.52 1.52 10.65
N GLY A 25 0.37 1.13 10.11
CA GLY A 25 -0.78 0.73 10.90
C GLY A 25 -0.55 -0.63 11.57
N ARG A 26 -1.31 -0.91 12.62
CA ARG A 26 -1.43 -2.24 13.22
C ARG A 26 -2.53 -3.03 12.51
N GLY A 27 -2.39 -4.35 12.52
CA GLY A 27 -3.36 -5.28 11.97
C GLY A 27 -2.87 -5.98 10.69
N PRO A 28 -3.44 -7.15 10.40
CA PRO A 28 -2.94 -8.04 9.35
C PRO A 28 -3.07 -7.42 7.95
N VAL A 29 -4.09 -6.61 7.67
CA VAL A 29 -4.17 -5.90 6.38
C VAL A 29 -3.03 -4.87 6.24
N SER A 30 -2.67 -4.17 7.31
CA SER A 30 -1.54 -3.22 7.29
C SER A 30 -0.21 -3.94 7.03
N GLU A 31 0.04 -5.04 7.75
CA GLU A 31 1.25 -5.86 7.55
C GLU A 31 1.35 -6.41 6.12
N LEU A 32 0.22 -6.84 5.56
CA LEU A 32 0.16 -7.38 4.22
C LEU A 32 0.39 -6.30 3.16
N ILE A 33 -0.18 -5.09 3.31
CA ILE A 33 0.10 -3.93 2.44
C ILE A 33 1.59 -3.55 2.51
N ALA A 34 2.16 -3.49 3.72
CA ALA A 34 3.56 -3.18 3.93
C ALA A 34 4.46 -4.22 3.24
N TRP A 35 4.21 -5.51 3.45
CA TRP A 35 4.93 -6.61 2.81
C TRP A 35 4.82 -6.56 1.27
N CYS A 36 3.62 -6.35 0.72
CA CYS A 36 3.42 -6.26 -0.73
C CYS A 36 4.13 -5.05 -1.33
N GLY A 37 4.21 -3.94 -0.60
CA GLY A 37 4.91 -2.73 -1.02
C GLY A 37 6.42 -2.73 -0.78
N ASP A 38 7.01 -3.84 -0.30
CA ASP A 38 8.39 -3.90 0.18
C ASP A 38 8.71 -2.83 1.24
N SER A 39 7.69 -2.43 1.98
CA SER A 39 7.65 -1.21 2.76
C SER A 39 7.61 -1.49 4.25
N ILE A 40 8.14 -0.55 5.02
CA ILE A 40 7.85 -0.42 6.45
C ILE A 40 6.59 0.42 6.70
N TYR A 41 5.89 0.84 5.64
CA TYR A 41 4.69 1.66 5.71
C TYR A 41 3.52 0.95 5.03
N SER A 42 2.35 1.00 5.65
CA SER A 42 1.09 0.49 5.10
C SER A 42 0.14 1.61 4.69
N HIS A 43 0.42 2.86 5.09
CA HIS A 43 -0.52 3.96 4.95
C HIS A 43 0.17 5.29 4.67
N ALA A 44 -0.57 6.21 4.06
CA ALA A 44 -0.10 7.56 3.74
C ALA A 44 -1.19 8.62 4.01
N ALA A 45 -0.77 9.82 4.39
CA ALA A 45 -1.64 10.97 4.58
C ALA A 45 -0.91 12.26 4.18
N ILE A 46 -1.67 13.31 3.88
CA ILE A 46 -1.12 14.65 3.64
C ILE A 46 -1.50 15.60 4.78
N VAL A 47 -0.55 16.39 5.26
CA VAL A 47 -0.77 17.43 6.28
C VAL A 47 -1.61 18.55 5.67
N ALA A 48 -2.74 18.82 6.29
CA ALA A 48 -3.66 19.89 5.93
C ALA A 48 -3.50 21.10 6.84
N ASP A 49 -4.30 22.13 6.58
CA ASP A 49 -4.41 23.29 7.46
C ASP A 49 -5.13 22.94 8.78
N GLN A 50 -4.97 23.80 9.80
CA GLN A 50 -5.63 23.69 11.11
C GLN A 50 -5.22 22.46 11.95
N GLY A 51 -4.06 21.85 11.66
CA GLY A 51 -3.57 20.69 12.41
C GLY A 51 -4.27 19.39 12.06
N ASP A 52 -4.90 19.33 10.88
CA ASP A 52 -5.52 18.12 10.35
C ASP A 52 -4.61 17.40 9.35
N LEU A 53 -4.95 16.15 9.09
CA LEU A 53 -4.49 15.32 7.99
C LEU A 53 -5.64 15.12 7.01
N ILE A 54 -5.33 14.95 5.72
CA ILE A 54 -6.25 14.37 4.75
C ILE A 54 -5.71 12.99 4.36
N GLU A 55 -6.56 11.98 4.50
CA GLU A 55 -6.22 10.58 4.21
C GLU A 55 -7.44 9.84 3.64
N ALA A 56 -7.19 8.78 2.87
CA ALA A 56 -8.21 7.77 2.56
C ALA A 56 -8.14 6.65 3.60
N ALA A 57 -9.24 6.39 4.30
CA ALA A 57 -9.40 5.24 5.21
C ALA A 57 -10.74 4.56 4.91
N ALA A 58 -11.12 3.46 5.58
CA ALA A 58 -12.34 2.69 5.28
C ALA A 58 -13.64 3.51 5.10
N LYS A 59 -13.75 4.70 5.71
CA LYS A 59 -14.90 5.62 5.54
C LYS A 59 -14.76 6.62 4.37
N GLY A 60 -13.81 6.41 3.47
CA GLY A 60 -13.45 7.33 2.40
C GLY A 60 -12.39 8.34 2.77
N VAL A 61 -12.14 9.27 1.85
CA VAL A 61 -11.22 10.39 2.04
C VAL A 61 -11.80 11.35 3.07
N ARG A 62 -11.05 11.61 4.14
CA ARG A 62 -11.52 12.37 5.30
C ARG A 62 -10.44 13.30 5.84
N ARG A 63 -10.87 14.29 6.62
CA ARG A 63 -9.98 15.00 7.55
C ARG A 63 -9.83 14.21 8.85
N TYR A 64 -8.65 14.25 9.45
CA TYR A 64 -8.38 13.60 10.73
C TYR A 64 -7.39 14.43 11.56
N PRO A 65 -7.65 14.71 12.85
CA PRO A 65 -6.76 15.55 13.66
C PRO A 65 -5.37 14.92 13.82
N LEU A 66 -4.30 15.67 13.53
CA LEU A 66 -2.92 15.21 13.67
C LEU A 66 -2.62 14.77 15.11
N GLN A 67 -3.04 15.57 16.09
CA GLN A 67 -2.77 15.27 17.51
C GLN A 67 -3.44 13.97 17.95
N GLN A 68 -4.63 13.67 17.44
CA GLN A 68 -5.29 12.41 17.69
C GLN A 68 -4.53 11.25 17.05
N ARG A 69 -3.98 11.44 15.84
CA ARG A 69 -3.14 10.42 15.17
C ARG A 69 -1.85 10.15 15.95
N LEU A 70 -1.18 11.19 16.44
CA LEU A 70 0.07 11.05 17.20
C LEU A 70 -0.14 10.43 18.60
N ALA A 71 -1.36 10.43 19.12
CA ALA A 71 -1.72 9.75 20.35
C ALA A 71 -2.15 8.28 20.14
N ASP A 72 -2.36 7.85 18.88
CA ASP A 72 -2.97 6.57 18.54
C ASP A 72 -1.94 5.44 18.37
N THR A 73 -1.16 5.18 19.41
CA THR A 73 -0.16 4.08 19.43
C THR A 73 -0.81 2.69 19.43
N GLY A 74 -2.13 2.63 19.71
CA GLY A 74 -2.94 1.41 19.67
C GLY A 74 -3.33 0.97 18.26
N ASN A 75 -3.27 1.86 17.27
CA ASN A 75 -3.52 1.53 15.85
C ASN A 75 -2.32 1.81 14.93
N TYR A 76 -1.29 2.53 15.39
CA TYR A 76 -0.11 2.85 14.59
C TYR A 76 1.18 2.51 15.34
N LEU A 77 2.09 1.81 14.66
CA LEU A 77 3.42 1.47 15.14
C LEU A 77 4.43 2.58 14.86
N LEU A 78 4.29 3.23 13.70
CA LEU A 78 5.29 4.14 13.16
C LEU A 78 4.64 5.25 12.35
N ILE A 79 5.13 6.48 12.50
CA ILE A 79 4.81 7.61 11.61
C ILE A 79 6.09 8.40 11.32
N ASP A 80 6.47 8.42 10.05
CA ASP A 80 7.58 9.22 9.53
C ASP A 80 7.04 10.34 8.61
N ALA A 81 7.63 11.53 8.73
CA ALA A 81 7.25 12.72 7.99
C ALA A 81 8.22 13.03 6.87
N TYR A 82 7.67 13.46 5.73
CA TYR A 82 8.42 13.85 4.55
C TYR A 82 7.91 15.19 4.03
N ARG A 83 8.80 15.98 3.47
CA ARG A 83 8.49 17.25 2.83
C ARG A 83 8.63 17.13 1.33
N PRO A 84 7.56 17.40 0.56
CA PRO A 84 7.69 17.41 -0.88
C PRO A 84 8.58 18.53 -1.40
N LEU A 85 9.13 18.24 -2.57
CA LEU A 85 9.83 19.11 -3.49
C LEU A 85 9.10 19.05 -4.84
N SER A 86 9.30 20.06 -5.67
CA SER A 86 8.89 19.99 -7.07
C SER A 86 9.63 18.86 -7.79
N TYR A 87 9.18 18.52 -8.99
CA TYR A 87 9.86 17.57 -9.86
C TYR A 87 11.34 17.93 -10.07
N ALA A 88 11.67 19.23 -10.07
CA ALA A 88 13.04 19.73 -10.22
C ALA A 88 13.86 19.76 -8.92
N GLY A 89 13.32 19.24 -7.81
CA GLY A 89 13.97 19.22 -6.49
C GLY A 89 13.93 20.56 -5.75
N VAL A 90 13.02 21.46 -6.10
CA VAL A 90 12.89 22.79 -5.46
C VAL A 90 11.84 22.75 -4.35
N ALA A 91 12.11 23.41 -3.23
CA ALA A 91 11.13 23.51 -2.14
C ALA A 91 9.84 24.21 -2.59
N LEU A 92 8.69 23.65 -2.21
CA LEU A 92 7.37 24.24 -2.47
C LEU A 92 7.19 25.54 -1.69
N ASP A 93 6.77 26.59 -2.39
CA ASP A 93 6.33 27.85 -1.82
C ASP A 93 4.90 27.78 -1.25
N ASP A 94 4.40 28.88 -0.70
CA ASP A 94 3.08 28.90 -0.08
C ASP A 94 1.93 28.73 -1.09
N ALA A 95 2.12 29.18 -2.34
CA ALA A 95 1.12 29.01 -3.40
C ALA A 95 1.01 27.55 -3.83
N ASP A 96 2.15 26.86 -3.93
CA ASP A 96 2.21 25.41 -4.18
C ASP A 96 1.51 24.63 -3.10
N ARG A 97 1.82 24.92 -1.84
CA ARG A 97 1.21 24.25 -0.69
C ARG A 97 -0.30 24.48 -0.65
N ALA A 98 -0.75 25.69 -0.95
CA ALA A 98 -2.17 26.01 -1.06
C ALA A 98 -2.85 25.25 -2.21
N SER A 99 -2.20 25.12 -3.36
CA SER A 99 -2.71 24.37 -4.51
C SER A 99 -2.85 22.88 -4.21
N VAL A 100 -1.83 22.28 -3.59
CA VAL A 100 -1.85 20.87 -3.15
C VAL A 100 -2.95 20.66 -2.11
N LEU A 101 -3.10 21.57 -1.15
CA LEU A 101 -4.18 21.51 -0.16
C LEU A 101 -5.56 21.59 -0.81
N ALA A 102 -5.77 22.54 -1.73
CA ALA A 102 -7.03 22.70 -2.44
C ALA A 102 -7.38 21.42 -3.22
N LYS A 103 -6.39 20.79 -3.87
CA LYS A 103 -6.59 19.50 -4.53
C LYS A 103 -6.92 18.39 -3.54
N ALA A 104 -6.19 18.26 -2.43
CA ALA A 104 -6.48 17.26 -1.40
C ALA A 104 -7.90 17.43 -0.83
N GLN A 105 -8.33 18.66 -0.62
CA GLN A 105 -9.68 18.99 -0.15
C GLN A 105 -10.75 18.62 -1.18
N SER A 106 -10.48 18.76 -2.48
CA SER A 106 -11.43 18.37 -3.53
C SER A 106 -11.69 16.86 -3.59
N LEU A 107 -10.82 16.05 -2.95
CA LEU A 107 -10.96 14.59 -2.87
C LEU A 107 -11.79 14.13 -1.67
N LEU A 108 -12.14 15.02 -0.74
CA LEU A 108 -12.91 14.66 0.45
C LEU A 108 -14.24 13.98 0.09
N GLY A 109 -14.55 12.90 0.81
CA GLY A 109 -15.77 12.11 0.61
C GLY A 109 -15.69 11.07 -0.50
N VAL A 110 -14.61 11.05 -1.31
CA VAL A 110 -14.40 9.94 -2.26
C VAL A 110 -14.32 8.63 -1.47
N PRO A 111 -15.16 7.63 -1.78
CA PRO A 111 -15.16 6.36 -1.06
C PRO A 111 -13.80 5.67 -1.06
N TYR A 112 -13.53 4.91 -0.01
CA TYR A 112 -12.41 3.98 -0.04
C TYR A 112 -12.81 2.80 -0.91
N PRO A 113 -11.91 2.22 -1.72
CA PRO A 113 -12.21 0.95 -2.37
C PRO A 113 -12.24 -0.10 -1.27
N LEU A 114 -13.41 -0.31 -0.65
CA LEU A 114 -13.61 -1.27 0.42
C LEU A 114 -13.20 -2.69 -0.03
N ASP A 115 -13.24 -2.95 -1.32
CA ASP A 115 -12.62 -4.12 -1.96
C ASP A 115 -11.10 -4.24 -1.73
N SER A 116 -10.42 -3.35 -0.99
CA SER A 116 -9.05 -3.31 -0.41
C SER A 116 -8.07 -4.44 -0.73
N LEU A 117 -8.54 -5.69 -0.69
CA LEU A 117 -7.88 -6.83 -1.31
C LEU A 117 -7.50 -6.56 -2.77
N ALA A 118 -8.39 -6.03 -3.61
CA ALA A 118 -8.18 -5.68 -5.01
C ALA A 118 -6.89 -4.90 -5.24
N THR A 119 -6.66 -3.87 -4.41
CA THR A 119 -5.40 -3.12 -4.43
C THR A 119 -4.24 -4.02 -4.07
N LEU A 120 -4.33 -4.77 -2.97
CA LEU A 120 -3.30 -5.70 -2.56
C LEU A 120 -2.92 -6.70 -3.67
N GLY A 121 -3.90 -7.36 -4.29
CA GLY A 121 -3.63 -8.31 -5.37
C GLY A 121 -2.95 -7.66 -6.57
N VAL A 122 -3.37 -6.47 -6.97
CA VAL A 122 -2.70 -5.73 -8.04
C VAL A 122 -1.26 -5.37 -7.67
N LEU A 123 -1.01 -4.96 -6.42
CA LEU A 123 0.35 -4.67 -5.92
C LEU A 123 1.22 -5.92 -5.93
N VAL A 124 0.69 -7.05 -5.46
CA VAL A 124 1.31 -8.38 -5.51
C VAL A 124 1.68 -8.75 -6.94
N ALA A 125 0.78 -8.56 -7.92
CA ALA A 125 1.06 -8.81 -9.33
C ALA A 125 2.14 -7.89 -9.93
N ILE A 126 2.12 -6.60 -9.61
CA ILE A 126 3.13 -5.64 -10.11
C ILE A 126 4.51 -5.94 -9.51
N ARG A 127 4.55 -6.30 -8.23
CA ARG A 127 5.79 -6.62 -7.51
C ARG A 127 6.21 -8.08 -7.65
N GLY A 128 5.43 -8.92 -8.33
CA GLY A 128 5.77 -10.32 -8.58
C GLY A 128 5.86 -11.18 -7.32
N LYS A 129 5.21 -10.77 -6.23
CA LYS A 129 5.17 -11.56 -4.99
C LYS A 129 4.05 -12.59 -5.08
N TRP A 130 4.19 -13.73 -4.41
CA TRP A 130 3.14 -14.73 -4.35
C TRP A 130 3.00 -15.28 -2.92
N PRO A 131 1.83 -15.14 -2.28
CA PRO A 131 1.65 -15.72 -0.97
C PRO A 131 1.65 -17.25 -1.06
N GLN A 132 2.34 -17.92 -0.14
CA GLN A 132 2.35 -19.38 -0.06
C GLN A 132 1.12 -19.93 0.66
N HIS A 133 0.58 -19.16 1.60
CA HIS A 133 -0.59 -19.57 2.35
C HIS A 133 -1.84 -19.56 1.46
N TRP A 134 -2.56 -20.68 1.44
CA TRP A 134 -3.72 -20.90 0.58
C TRP A 134 -4.81 -19.83 0.76
N LEU A 135 -5.03 -19.33 1.98
CA LEU A 135 -6.05 -18.29 2.23
C LEU A 135 -5.63 -16.94 1.63
N ALA A 136 -4.35 -16.58 1.73
CA ALA A 136 -3.84 -15.39 1.06
C ALA A 136 -3.89 -15.53 -0.46
N ARG A 137 -3.72 -16.75 -1.01
CA ARG A 137 -3.90 -17.00 -2.46
C ARG A 137 -5.32 -16.74 -2.92
N ILE A 138 -6.33 -17.14 -2.14
CA ILE A 138 -7.74 -16.81 -2.41
C ILE A 138 -7.96 -15.30 -2.37
N VAL A 139 -7.43 -14.63 -1.35
CA VAL A 139 -7.51 -13.17 -1.22
C VAL A 139 -6.91 -12.45 -2.43
N VAL A 140 -5.70 -12.83 -2.85
CA VAL A 140 -5.03 -12.26 -4.03
C VAL A 140 -5.77 -12.62 -5.33
N ARG A 141 -6.34 -13.82 -5.44
CA ARG A 141 -7.15 -14.23 -6.59
C ARG A 141 -8.36 -13.32 -6.77
N GLU A 142 -9.16 -13.16 -5.71
CA GLU A 142 -10.35 -12.32 -5.68
C GLU A 142 -9.98 -10.84 -5.93
N ALA A 143 -8.83 -10.42 -5.45
CA ALA A 143 -8.31 -9.10 -5.69
C ALA A 143 -7.98 -8.83 -7.17
N LEU A 144 -7.23 -9.74 -7.80
CA LEU A 144 -6.84 -9.63 -9.21
C LEU A 144 -8.03 -9.69 -10.16
N ASP A 145 -9.13 -10.32 -9.74
CA ASP A 145 -10.41 -10.34 -10.46
C ASP A 145 -10.99 -8.95 -10.72
N HIS A 146 -10.66 -7.97 -9.88
CA HIS A 146 -11.18 -6.61 -9.96
C HIS A 146 -10.11 -5.61 -10.42
N LEU A 147 -9.37 -5.99 -11.47
CA LEU A 147 -8.24 -5.25 -12.01
C LEU A 147 -8.45 -3.74 -12.00
N VAL A 148 -7.59 -3.09 -11.22
CA VAL A 148 -7.53 -1.66 -10.95
C VAL A 148 -7.51 -0.86 -12.26
N ARG A 149 -8.66 -0.25 -12.56
CA ARG A 149 -8.73 0.87 -13.50
C ARG A 149 -8.34 2.14 -12.77
N ASP A 150 -7.71 3.07 -13.48
CA ASP A 150 -7.57 4.45 -12.99
C ASP A 150 -8.97 5.09 -12.93
N ASN A 151 -9.66 4.84 -11.82
CA ASN A 151 -11.00 5.31 -11.56
C ASN A 151 -10.98 6.17 -10.28
N PRO A 152 -11.19 7.49 -10.40
CA PRO A 152 -11.17 8.40 -9.26
C PRO A 152 -12.42 8.28 -8.37
N SER A 153 -13.38 7.39 -8.68
CA SER A 153 -14.59 7.20 -7.87
C SER A 153 -14.36 6.51 -6.53
N HIS A 154 -13.19 5.92 -6.33
CA HIS A 154 -12.72 5.38 -5.05
C HIS A 154 -11.26 5.79 -4.88
N MET A 155 -10.70 5.87 -3.67
CA MET A 155 -9.27 6.18 -3.48
C MET A 155 -8.63 5.47 -2.30
N VAL A 156 -7.39 5.01 -2.48
CA VAL A 156 -6.52 4.52 -1.40
C VAL A 156 -5.65 5.65 -0.84
N CYS A 157 -5.02 5.41 0.30
CA CYS A 157 -4.31 6.43 1.07
C CYS A 157 -3.14 7.08 0.32
N SER A 158 -2.28 6.29 -0.33
CA SER A 158 -1.15 6.79 -1.14
C SER A 158 -1.59 7.45 -2.44
N GLU A 159 -2.69 7.01 -3.04
CA GLU A 159 -3.30 7.64 -4.22
C GLU A 159 -3.76 9.07 -3.91
N VAL A 160 -4.40 9.30 -2.75
CA VAL A 160 -4.79 10.66 -2.33
C VAL A 160 -3.58 11.58 -2.30
N VAL A 161 -2.47 11.13 -1.71
CA VAL A 161 -1.23 11.91 -1.64
C VAL A 161 -0.67 12.17 -3.04
N TYR A 162 -0.57 11.12 -3.87
CA TYR A 162 -0.03 11.27 -5.22
C TYR A 162 -0.87 12.21 -6.07
N ARG A 163 -2.20 12.06 -6.09
CA ARG A 163 -3.11 12.93 -6.85
C ARG A 163 -3.12 14.36 -6.33
N ALA A 164 -3.05 14.56 -5.01
CA ALA A 164 -2.97 15.90 -4.42
C ALA A 164 -1.74 16.67 -4.92
N LEU A 165 -0.62 15.99 -5.12
CA LEU A 165 0.61 16.58 -5.62
C LEU A 165 0.62 16.69 -7.16
N ALA A 166 0.27 15.61 -7.86
CA ALA A 166 0.39 15.53 -9.31
C ALA A 166 -0.69 16.32 -10.07
N GLU A 167 -1.90 16.39 -9.53
CA GLU A 167 -3.06 16.96 -10.22
C GLU A 167 -3.54 18.28 -9.60
N CYS A 168 -2.69 18.96 -8.84
CA CYS A 168 -2.96 20.32 -8.36
C CYS A 168 -2.72 21.36 -9.47
N ASP A 169 -3.22 22.58 -9.28
CA ASP A 169 -3.20 23.64 -10.29
C ASP A 169 -1.85 24.36 -10.42
N ALA A 170 -0.77 23.79 -9.86
CA ALA A 170 0.58 24.37 -9.94
C ALA A 170 1.04 24.48 -11.41
N GLN A 171 1.74 25.58 -11.74
CA GLN A 171 2.17 25.87 -13.12
C GLN A 171 3.70 25.82 -13.29
N PRO A 172 4.22 25.15 -14.34
CA PRO A 172 3.49 24.36 -15.34
C PRO A 172 2.82 23.11 -14.74
N SER A 173 1.77 22.62 -15.42
CA SER A 173 1.03 21.41 -15.03
C SER A 173 1.98 20.25 -14.70
N GLU A 174 1.62 19.46 -13.70
CA GLU A 174 2.38 18.30 -13.22
C GLU A 174 3.78 18.61 -12.67
N ARG A 175 4.18 19.88 -12.52
CA ARG A 175 5.51 20.20 -11.95
C ARG A 175 5.70 19.74 -10.51
N LEU A 176 4.62 19.45 -9.81
CA LEU A 176 4.60 18.91 -8.45
C LEU A 176 4.33 17.40 -8.41
N ALA A 177 4.15 16.74 -9.57
CA ALA A 177 3.98 15.29 -9.63
C ALA A 177 5.25 14.60 -9.11
N PRO A 178 5.14 13.76 -8.06
CA PRO A 178 6.28 13.06 -7.51
C PRO A 178 6.89 12.11 -8.54
N GLN A 179 8.22 12.10 -8.65
CA GLN A 179 8.93 11.11 -9.44
C GLN A 179 8.78 9.74 -8.77
N ILE A 180 8.10 8.81 -9.43
CA ILE A 180 7.98 7.43 -8.95
C ILE A 180 9.08 6.59 -9.60
N VAL A 181 9.86 5.92 -8.75
CA VAL A 181 10.96 5.07 -9.18
C VAL A 181 10.68 3.66 -8.70
N LEU A 182 10.46 2.75 -9.64
CA LEU A 182 10.25 1.35 -9.32
C LEU A 182 11.55 0.76 -8.81
N SER A 183 11.51 0.30 -7.56
CA SER A 183 12.54 -0.53 -6.97
C SER A 183 12.21 -1.99 -7.27
N GLY A 184 13.24 -2.81 -7.52
CA GLY A 184 13.06 -4.25 -7.68
C GLY A 184 12.41 -4.86 -6.43
N PRO A 185 11.67 -5.98 -6.57
CA PRO A 185 11.07 -6.66 -5.43
C PRO A 185 12.14 -7.11 -4.45
N THR A 186 11.82 -7.08 -3.16
CA THR A 186 12.70 -7.66 -2.14
C THR A 186 12.19 -9.03 -1.68
N HIS A 187 13.10 -9.91 -1.29
CA HIS A 187 12.82 -11.23 -0.73
C HIS A 187 12.38 -11.14 0.75
N LEU A 188 11.58 -10.13 1.11
CA LEU A 188 11.02 -10.06 2.46
C LEU A 188 10.17 -11.32 2.69
N PRO A 189 10.45 -12.10 3.75
CA PRO A 189 9.66 -13.28 4.06
C PRO A 189 8.21 -12.87 4.25
N PHE A 190 7.29 -13.76 3.89
CA PHE A 190 5.87 -13.55 4.15
C PHE A 190 5.68 -13.33 5.67
N PRO A 191 4.90 -12.31 6.09
CA PRO A 191 4.74 -12.01 7.52
C PRO A 191 4.10 -13.19 8.26
N ASP A 192 4.53 -13.42 9.50
CA ASP A 192 3.83 -14.32 10.41
C ASP A 192 2.51 -13.67 10.80
N MET A 193 1.41 -14.15 10.22
CA MET A 193 0.14 -13.43 10.21
C MET A 193 -0.95 -14.20 10.95
N ASP A 194 -1.73 -13.47 11.75
CA ASP A 194 -2.99 -13.98 12.31
C ASP A 194 -4.03 -14.10 11.19
N TRP A 195 -4.11 -15.30 10.61
CA TRP A 195 -5.01 -15.61 9.51
C TRP A 195 -6.49 -15.46 9.84
N LYS A 196 -6.86 -15.66 11.11
CA LYS A 196 -8.24 -15.47 11.56
C LYS A 196 -8.56 -13.99 11.61
N ALA A 197 -7.70 -13.19 12.25
CA ALA A 197 -7.87 -11.75 12.28
C ALA A 197 -7.87 -11.15 10.87
N LEU A 198 -7.00 -11.64 9.97
CA LEU A 198 -7.01 -11.24 8.56
C LEU A 198 -8.36 -11.54 7.91
N TRP A 199 -8.85 -12.77 8.06
CA TRP A 199 -10.13 -13.16 7.47
C TRP A 199 -11.27 -12.30 8.01
N GLU A 200 -11.33 -12.06 9.31
CA GLU A 200 -12.36 -11.23 9.94
C GLU A 200 -12.29 -9.78 9.43
N GLU A 201 -11.11 -9.17 9.41
CA GLU A 201 -10.90 -7.81 8.91
C GLU A 201 -11.31 -7.70 7.44
N VAL A 202 -10.86 -8.64 6.60
CA VAL A 202 -11.18 -8.71 5.18
C VAL A 202 -12.67 -8.93 4.95
N TRP A 203 -13.29 -9.84 5.69
CA TRP A 203 -14.72 -10.17 5.54
C TRP A 203 -15.63 -8.96 5.73
N GLN A 204 -15.32 -8.11 6.72
CA GLN A 204 -16.07 -6.87 6.97
C GLN A 204 -15.94 -5.85 5.85
N LEU A 205 -14.87 -5.94 5.05
CA LEU A 205 -14.59 -5.03 3.95
C LEU A 205 -15.21 -5.49 2.62
N LEU A 206 -15.54 -6.79 2.48
CA LEU A 206 -16.14 -7.35 1.28
C LEU A 206 -17.57 -6.86 1.02
N HIS A 207 -17.91 -6.61 -0.24
CA HIS A 207 -19.29 -6.38 -0.66
C HIS A 207 -20.20 -7.59 -0.37
N PRO A 208 -21.50 -7.39 -0.06
CA PRO A 208 -22.42 -8.48 0.27
C PRO A 208 -22.51 -9.59 -0.79
N GLN A 209 -22.43 -9.24 -2.07
CA GLN A 209 -22.42 -10.21 -3.18
C GLN A 209 -21.18 -11.12 -3.13
N ARG A 210 -20.03 -10.57 -2.70
CA ARG A 210 -18.78 -11.34 -2.54
C ARG A 210 -18.78 -12.16 -1.26
N GLN A 211 -19.36 -11.65 -0.17
CA GLN A 211 -19.60 -12.45 1.03
C GLN A 211 -20.46 -13.68 0.72
N GLN A 212 -21.48 -13.55 -0.14
CA GLN A 212 -22.28 -14.68 -0.60
C GLN A 212 -21.45 -15.68 -1.44
N ALA A 213 -20.66 -15.19 -2.39
CA ALA A 213 -19.81 -16.04 -3.25
C ALA A 213 -18.74 -16.80 -2.46
N LEU A 214 -18.24 -16.22 -1.38
CA LEU A 214 -17.22 -16.80 -0.49
C LEU A 214 -17.83 -17.53 0.73
N GLY A 215 -19.15 -17.66 0.80
CA GLY A 215 -19.84 -18.28 1.93
C GLY A 215 -19.40 -19.72 2.20
N ASP A 216 -19.11 -20.50 1.15
CA ASP A 216 -18.62 -21.88 1.28
C ASP A 216 -17.19 -21.93 1.87
N VAL A 217 -16.34 -20.94 1.53
CA VAL A 217 -15.00 -20.80 2.11
C VAL A 217 -15.11 -20.41 3.59
N ALA A 218 -16.03 -19.50 3.93
CA ALA A 218 -16.32 -19.11 5.31
C ALA A 218 -16.80 -20.30 6.17
N GLN A 219 -17.70 -21.14 5.63
CA GLN A 219 -18.18 -22.34 6.32
C GLN A 219 -17.08 -23.38 6.52
N ARG A 220 -16.20 -23.56 5.53
CA ARG A 220 -15.04 -24.45 5.64
C ARG A 220 -14.04 -23.93 6.68
N LEU A 221 -13.74 -22.63 6.70
CA LEU A 221 -12.89 -22.00 7.72
C LEU A 221 -13.45 -22.15 9.14
N ALA A 222 -14.76 -22.00 9.32
CA ALA A 222 -15.41 -22.22 10.62
C ALA A 222 -15.34 -23.69 11.07
N ALA A 223 -15.38 -24.64 10.13
CA ALA A 223 -15.20 -26.07 10.43
C ALA A 223 -13.74 -26.45 10.76
N VAL A 224 -12.78 -25.62 10.35
CA VAL A 224 -11.33 -25.81 10.51
C VAL A 224 -10.84 -25.46 11.92
N GLU A 225 -11.54 -24.59 12.67
CA GLU A 225 -11.20 -24.22 14.06
C GLU A 225 -11.15 -25.42 15.05
N GLY A 226 -11.55 -26.63 14.63
CA GLY A 226 -11.48 -27.87 15.41
C GLY A 226 -10.66 -29.03 14.81
N ALA A 227 -9.93 -28.84 13.71
CA ALA A 227 -9.30 -29.95 12.95
C ALA A 227 -7.75 -29.97 12.99
N PRO A 228 -7.09 -31.15 12.90
CA PRO A 228 -5.62 -31.26 12.93
C PRO A 228 -4.92 -30.76 11.65
N ALA A 229 -3.79 -30.08 11.83
CA ALA A 229 -3.02 -29.33 10.82
C ALA A 229 -2.76 -30.02 9.46
N GLY A 230 -2.58 -31.34 9.45
CA GLY A 230 -2.23 -32.10 8.23
C GLY A 230 -3.38 -32.36 7.26
N MET A 231 -4.64 -32.31 7.71
CA MET A 231 -5.82 -32.52 6.85
C MET A 231 -6.31 -31.18 6.21
N LEU A 232 -5.81 -30.05 6.72
CA LEU A 232 -6.25 -28.69 6.43
C LEU A 232 -5.79 -28.16 5.06
N ALA A 233 -4.55 -28.44 4.65
CA ALA A 233 -4.01 -27.88 3.41
C ALA A 233 -4.60 -28.53 2.14
N ALA A 234 -4.74 -29.86 2.12
CA ALA A 234 -5.09 -30.60 0.91
C ALA A 234 -6.56 -30.43 0.46
N SER A 235 -7.46 -30.01 1.36
CA SER A 235 -8.89 -29.79 1.06
C SER A 235 -9.23 -28.32 0.75
N LEU A 236 -8.27 -27.41 0.93
CA LEU A 236 -8.45 -25.96 0.80
C LEU A 236 -7.57 -25.33 -0.30
N THR A 237 -6.71 -26.11 -0.98
CA THR A 237 -5.98 -25.71 -2.18
C THR A 237 -6.92 -25.57 -3.39
N ALA A 238 -7.74 -24.51 -3.40
CA ALA A 238 -8.65 -24.21 -4.49
C ALA A 238 -8.03 -23.31 -5.58
N VAL A 239 -6.90 -22.65 -5.30
CA VAL A 239 -6.26 -21.71 -6.24
C VAL A 239 -4.89 -22.24 -6.66
N GLY A 240 -4.77 -22.60 -7.94
CA GLY A 240 -3.50 -23.05 -8.52
C GLY A 240 -2.56 -21.90 -8.84
N ASP A 241 -1.25 -22.15 -8.78
CA ASP A 241 -0.21 -21.16 -9.09
C ASP A 241 -0.33 -20.64 -10.53
N ASP A 242 -0.63 -21.53 -11.48
CA ASP A 242 -0.86 -21.17 -12.88
C ASP A 242 -2.05 -20.22 -13.04
N GLU A 243 -3.11 -20.45 -12.27
CA GLU A 243 -4.32 -19.63 -12.29
C GLU A 243 -3.97 -18.21 -11.82
N LEU A 244 -3.30 -18.13 -10.68
CA LEU A 244 -2.91 -16.88 -10.05
C LEU A 244 -1.92 -16.11 -10.94
N ALA A 245 -0.91 -16.80 -11.48
CA ALA A 245 0.06 -16.27 -12.42
C ALA A 245 -0.60 -15.73 -13.70
N ALA A 246 -1.56 -16.46 -14.28
CA ALA A 246 -2.30 -16.00 -15.45
C ALA A 246 -3.07 -14.70 -15.15
N ARG A 247 -3.70 -14.59 -13.97
CA ARG A 247 -4.37 -13.35 -13.55
C ARG A 247 -3.40 -12.19 -13.36
N ALA A 248 -2.26 -12.39 -12.69
CA ALA A 248 -1.29 -11.30 -12.55
C ALA A 248 -0.72 -10.85 -13.88
N ASN A 249 -0.43 -11.79 -14.80
CA ASN A 249 0.04 -11.43 -16.13
C ASN A 249 -1.01 -10.66 -16.92
N ALA A 250 -2.32 -10.96 -16.75
CA ALA A 250 -3.39 -10.16 -17.32
C ALA A 250 -3.44 -8.73 -16.73
N VAL A 251 -3.27 -8.60 -15.41
CA VAL A 251 -3.16 -7.31 -14.71
C VAL A 251 -2.00 -6.48 -15.24
N ARG A 252 -0.82 -7.09 -15.35
CA ARG A 252 0.40 -6.46 -15.85
C ARG A 252 0.26 -6.03 -17.31
N ALA A 253 -0.28 -6.89 -18.16
CA ALA A 253 -0.55 -6.56 -19.55
C ALA A 253 -1.50 -5.37 -19.70
N GLY A 254 -2.56 -5.30 -18.88
CA GLY A 254 -3.48 -4.15 -18.86
C GLY A 254 -2.83 -2.83 -18.44
N LEU A 255 -1.69 -2.90 -17.75
CA LEU A 255 -0.87 -1.76 -17.31
C LEU A 255 0.36 -1.52 -18.21
N GLY A 256 0.51 -2.28 -19.31
CA GLY A 256 1.67 -2.19 -20.21
C GLY A 256 2.97 -2.73 -19.63
N LEU A 257 2.91 -3.59 -18.62
CA LEU A 257 4.07 -4.22 -17.99
C LEU A 257 4.34 -5.59 -18.60
N GLU A 258 5.63 -5.95 -18.73
CA GLU A 258 6.06 -7.28 -19.18
C GLU A 258 5.54 -8.39 -18.25
N PRO A 259 5.23 -9.59 -18.77
CA PRO A 259 4.84 -10.73 -17.96
C PRO A 259 5.88 -11.06 -16.88
N LEU A 260 5.40 -11.60 -15.77
CA LEU A 260 6.25 -12.11 -14.71
C LEU A 260 7.11 -13.28 -15.24
N PRO A 261 8.43 -13.27 -15.06
CA PRO A 261 9.31 -14.34 -15.52
C PRO A 261 9.14 -15.57 -14.61
N VAL A 262 8.31 -16.54 -15.00
CA VAL A 262 8.06 -17.76 -14.22
C VAL A 262 9.31 -18.65 -14.15
N THR A 263 9.91 -18.83 -12.98
CA THR A 263 10.97 -19.82 -12.76
C THR A 263 10.37 -21.09 -12.16
N THR A 264 10.90 -22.25 -12.55
CA THR A 264 10.50 -23.57 -12.06
C THR A 264 11.11 -23.94 -10.71
N GLN A 265 11.91 -23.05 -10.11
CA GLN A 265 12.52 -23.23 -8.80
C GLN A 265 11.85 -22.26 -7.82
N ALA A 266 10.91 -22.78 -7.05
CA ALA A 266 10.57 -22.19 -5.77
C ALA A 266 11.73 -22.56 -4.83
N GLU A 267 12.59 -21.59 -4.49
CA GLU A 267 13.44 -21.79 -3.32
C GLU A 267 12.54 -21.73 -2.06
N ASP A 268 12.92 -22.47 -1.03
CA ASP A 268 12.18 -22.71 0.22
C ASP A 268 11.85 -21.43 1.03
N ASP A 269 12.19 -20.24 0.53
CA ASP A 269 11.93 -18.93 1.13
C ASP A 269 10.69 -18.20 0.55
N GLY A 270 9.97 -18.83 -0.38
CA GLY A 270 8.71 -18.32 -0.91
C GLY A 270 8.86 -17.31 -2.04
N SER A 271 10.07 -17.07 -2.56
CA SER A 271 10.27 -16.37 -3.82
C SER A 271 10.12 -17.34 -5.00
N LEU A 272 8.96 -17.28 -5.65
CA LEU A 272 8.90 -17.64 -7.06
C LEU A 272 9.35 -16.40 -7.83
N LEU A 273 10.28 -16.59 -8.76
CA LEU A 273 10.79 -15.65 -9.78
C LEU A 273 12.17 -15.04 -9.49
N VAL A 274 12.98 -15.03 -10.55
CA VAL A 274 14.39 -14.61 -10.66
C VAL A 274 14.74 -13.52 -9.67
N GLU A 275 15.82 -13.74 -8.91
CA GLU A 275 16.56 -12.71 -8.18
C GLU A 275 16.40 -11.37 -8.90
N ALA A 276 15.65 -10.44 -8.32
CA ALA A 276 15.90 -9.06 -8.65
C ALA A 276 17.34 -8.86 -8.19
N ALA A 277 18.27 -8.95 -9.13
CA ALA A 277 19.68 -8.75 -8.87
C ALA A 277 19.79 -7.52 -7.96
N ALA A 278 20.62 -7.59 -6.92
CA ALA A 278 20.81 -6.47 -6.00
C ALA A 278 21.15 -5.14 -6.72
N ASP A 279 21.51 -5.23 -8.01
CA ASP A 279 21.82 -4.17 -8.97
C ASP A 279 20.66 -3.78 -9.92
N ALA A 280 19.39 -4.16 -9.65
CA ALA A 280 18.26 -3.74 -10.46
C ALA A 280 18.18 -2.20 -10.46
N THR A 281 18.56 -1.58 -11.59
CA THR A 281 18.62 -0.13 -11.72
C THR A 281 17.25 0.47 -11.41
N PRO A 282 17.15 1.39 -10.44
CA PRO A 282 15.90 2.08 -10.13
C PRO A 282 15.35 2.69 -11.42
N THR A 283 14.14 2.27 -11.83
CA THR A 283 13.57 2.66 -13.12
C THR A 283 12.51 3.72 -12.89
N PRO A 284 12.70 4.97 -13.36
CA PRO A 284 11.67 5.99 -13.32
C PRO A 284 10.44 5.52 -14.09
N LEU A 285 9.26 5.61 -13.49
CA LEU A 285 7.99 5.26 -14.11
C LEU A 285 7.36 6.54 -14.68
N PRO A 286 7.36 6.75 -16.01
CA PRO A 286 6.67 7.89 -16.61
C PRO A 286 5.16 7.72 -16.45
N HIS A 287 4.46 8.75 -15.97
CA HIS A 287 3.00 8.78 -15.78
C HIS A 287 2.45 7.55 -15.02
N PRO A 288 2.86 7.35 -13.74
CA PRO A 288 2.41 6.21 -12.96
C PRO A 288 0.88 6.27 -12.77
N ASN A 289 0.22 5.11 -12.84
CA ASN A 289 -1.18 5.00 -12.43
C ASN A 289 -1.27 5.31 -10.92
N PRO A 290 -1.99 6.36 -10.49
CA PRO A 290 -2.03 6.79 -9.09
C PRO A 290 -2.46 5.69 -8.10
N LYS A 291 -3.27 4.73 -8.54
CA LYS A 291 -3.74 3.59 -7.75
C LYS A 291 -2.63 2.62 -7.33
N LEU A 292 -1.52 2.63 -8.07
CA LEU A 292 -0.41 1.69 -7.92
C LEU A 292 0.75 2.29 -7.13
N VAL A 293 0.69 3.59 -6.85
CA VAL A 293 1.69 4.28 -6.05
C VAL A 293 1.61 3.77 -4.62
N MET A 294 2.70 3.20 -4.13
CA MET A 294 2.80 2.70 -2.77
C MET A 294 3.40 3.72 -1.81
N PRO A 295 3.15 3.59 -0.49
CA PRO A 295 3.87 4.36 0.52
C PRO A 295 5.39 4.31 0.35
N LEU A 296 5.97 3.16 -0.02
CA LEU A 296 7.40 3.07 -0.29
C LEU A 296 7.84 3.89 -1.52
N ASP A 297 7.01 3.94 -2.57
CA ASP A 297 7.32 4.71 -3.77
C ASP A 297 7.39 6.22 -3.44
N LEU A 298 6.49 6.69 -2.56
CA LEU A 298 6.56 8.03 -2.01
C LEU A 298 7.82 8.20 -1.14
N ALA A 299 8.16 7.23 -0.27
CA ALA A 299 9.35 7.30 0.57
C ALA A 299 10.66 7.32 -0.23
N ASN A 300 10.71 6.63 -1.37
CA ASN A 300 11.87 6.47 -2.23
C ASN A 300 11.94 7.55 -3.32
N SER A 301 10.87 8.32 -3.50
CA SER A 301 10.82 9.39 -4.50
C SER A 301 11.91 10.43 -4.23
N PRO A 302 12.70 10.81 -5.24
CA PRO A 302 13.63 11.93 -5.12
C PRO A 302 12.91 13.28 -4.98
N SER A 303 11.58 13.31 -5.21
CA SER A 303 10.74 14.48 -5.02
C SER A 303 10.36 14.71 -3.55
N HIS A 304 10.88 13.94 -2.59
CA HIS A 304 10.60 14.14 -1.17
C HIS A 304 11.87 14.12 -0.32
N VAL A 305 11.86 14.88 0.78
CA VAL A 305 12.93 14.89 1.79
C VAL A 305 12.38 14.36 3.10
N VAL A 306 13.09 13.44 3.74
CA VAL A 306 12.75 12.95 5.09
C VAL A 306 12.91 14.11 6.08
N LEU A 307 11.85 14.44 6.81
CA LEU A 307 11.92 15.38 7.93
C LEU A 307 12.35 14.66 9.20
N GLY A 308 11.71 13.52 9.50
CA GLY A 308 12.00 12.74 10.68
C GLY A 308 10.82 11.92 11.17
N ARG A 309 10.96 11.35 12.36
CA ARG A 309 9.97 10.47 13.00
C ARG A 309 9.09 11.25 13.94
N LEU A 310 7.78 11.08 13.83
CA LEU A 310 6.78 11.72 14.68
C LEU A 310 6.24 10.76 15.76
N LEU A 311 6.14 9.47 15.44
CA LEU A 311 5.62 8.45 16.35
C LEU A 311 6.43 7.16 16.17
N GLN A 312 6.78 6.54 17.29
CA GLN A 312 7.24 5.16 17.38
C GLN A 312 6.60 4.51 18.61
N ALA A 313 5.80 3.47 18.40
CA ALA A 313 5.30 2.66 19.50
C ALA A 313 6.45 1.88 20.16
N GLU A 314 6.34 1.59 21.46
CA GLU A 314 7.40 0.91 22.23
C GLU A 314 7.75 -0.48 21.69
N ASP A 315 6.78 -1.15 21.06
CA ASP A 315 6.86 -2.47 20.46
C ASP A 315 7.07 -2.43 18.92
N ALA A 316 7.35 -1.25 18.34
CA ALA A 316 7.63 -1.15 16.93
C ALA A 316 8.91 -1.95 16.57
N PRO A 317 8.91 -2.71 15.45
CA PRO A 317 10.10 -3.41 14.98
C PRO A 317 11.25 -2.41 14.77
N ALA A 318 12.43 -2.78 15.27
CA ALA A 318 13.64 -1.94 15.25
C ALA A 318 14.19 -1.70 13.83
#